data_AF-A0A3B9KBF9-F1
#
_entry.id   AF-A0A3B9KBF9-F1
#
_cell.length_a   1.000
_cell.length_b   1.000
_cell.length_c   1.000
_cell.angle_alpha   90.00
_cell.angle_beta   90.00
_cell.angle_gamma   90.00
#
_symmetry.space_group_name_H-M   'P 1'
#
loop_
_entity.id
_entity.type
_entity.pdbx_description
1 polymer ?
#
loop_
_entity_poly.entity_id
_entity_poly.type
_entity_poly.pdbx_seq_one_letter_code
_entity_poly.pdbx_strand_id
1 'polypeptide(L)'
;LKKIGNKKTILINDISIAIPPRKFVALVGGSGAGKSTLMDALNGLRPAQEGKVFYNGQDYYKHLAAFSTQLGYVPQDDIIHRDLTVERALYYAARLRLPSDFTQAQIKQRIDEVL
;
A
#
# COMPACT_ATOMS: atom_id res chain seq x y z
N LEU A 1 4.08 -15.35 10.28
CA LEU A 1 5.57 -15.38 10.20
C LEU A 1 5.97 -16.22 8.98
N LYS A 2 6.87 -15.74 8.10
CA LYS A 2 7.63 -16.65 7.22
C LYS A 2 8.67 -17.31 8.13
N LYS A 3 8.51 -18.63 8.36
CA LYS A 3 9.29 -19.40 9.33
C LYS A 3 10.66 -19.70 8.73
N ILE A 4 11.71 -18.97 9.15
CA ILE A 4 13.10 -19.31 8.85
C ILE A 4 13.67 -19.95 10.13
N GLY A 5 13.63 -21.28 10.21
CA GLY A 5 14.09 -22.06 11.37
C GLY A 5 13.12 -22.19 12.55
N ASN A 6 13.57 -22.84 13.63
CA ASN A 6 12.78 -23.18 14.83
C ASN A 6 12.68 -22.05 15.88
N LYS A 7 13.23 -20.86 15.63
CA LYS A 7 13.13 -19.70 16.54
C LYS A 7 12.05 -18.72 16.06
N LYS A 8 11.19 -18.28 16.98
CA LYS A 8 10.28 -17.15 16.74
C LYS A 8 11.09 -15.86 16.80
N THR A 9 11.22 -15.17 15.67
CA THR A 9 11.85 -13.85 15.59
C THR A 9 10.79 -12.76 15.62
N ILE A 10 10.96 -11.79 16.52
CA ILE A 10 10.14 -10.58 16.58
C ILE A 10 10.67 -9.61 15.53
N LEU A 11 9.81 -9.20 14.58
CA LEU A 11 10.20 -8.33 13.46
C LEU A 11 9.86 -6.86 13.68
N ILE A 12 8.82 -6.60 14.48
CA ILE A 12 8.38 -5.30 14.96
C ILE A 12 7.91 -5.50 16.40
N ASN A 13 8.21 -4.56 17.28
CA ASN A 13 7.89 -4.65 18.70
C ASN A 13 7.47 -3.28 19.23
N ASP A 14 6.32 -3.22 19.90
CA ASP A 14 5.82 -2.05 20.63
C ASP A 14 5.97 -0.71 19.89
N ILE A 15 5.30 -0.58 18.74
CA ILE A 15 5.34 0.61 17.90
C ILE A 15 4.04 1.40 18.07
N SER A 16 4.16 2.67 18.47
CA SER A 16 3.05 3.63 18.49
C SER A 16 3.35 4.78 17.54
N ILE A 17 2.49 4.98 16.54
CA ILE A 17 2.62 6.06 15.56
C ILE A 17 1.23 6.61 15.19
N ALA A 18 1.14 7.92 15.00
CA ALA A 18 -0.03 8.60 14.48
C ALA A 18 0.37 9.48 13.29
N ILE A 19 -0.34 9.34 12.17
CA ILE A 19 -0.11 10.12 10.95
C ILE A 19 -1.36 10.98 10.66
N PRO A 20 -1.32 12.29 10.94
CA PRO A 20 -2.42 13.18 10.62
C PRO A 20 -2.63 13.35 9.10
N PRO A 21 -3.83 13.81 8.68
CA PRO A 21 -4.06 14.18 7.28
C PRO A 21 -3.05 15.21 6.77
N ARG A 22 -2.74 15.13 5.47
CA ARG A 22 -1.83 16.06 4.76
C ARG A 22 -0.40 16.08 5.33
N LYS A 23 0.07 14.94 5.83
CA LYS A 23 1.46 14.77 6.28
C LYS A 23 2.22 13.88 5.32
N PHE A 24 3.46 14.28 5.04
CA PHE A 24 4.46 13.42 4.42
C PHE A 24 5.34 12.85 5.53
N VAL A 25 5.45 11.52 5.60
CA VAL A 25 6.18 10.81 6.66
C VAL A 25 7.17 9.85 6.01
N ALA A 26 8.42 9.88 6.46
CA ALA A 26 9.46 8.97 6.03
C ALA A 26 9.78 7.96 7.15
N LEU A 27 9.76 6.67 6.82
CA LEU A 27 10.23 5.60 7.70
C LEU A 27 11.67 5.25 7.36
N VAL A 28 12.62 5.65 8.20
CA VAL A 28 14.06 5.52 7.95
C VAL A 28 14.67 4.50 8.91
N GLY A 29 15.61 3.70 8.41
CA GLY A 29 16.34 2.70 9.21
C GLY A 29 17.15 1.75 8.32
N GLY A 30 18.12 1.05 8.91
CA GLY A 30 18.98 0.09 8.21
C GLY A 30 18.23 -1.08 7.57
N SER A 31 18.91 -1.85 6.71
CA SER A 31 18.36 -3.10 6.17
C SER A 31 18.00 -4.07 7.31
N GLY A 32 16.87 -4.76 7.20
CA GLY A 32 16.40 -5.68 8.25
C GLY A 32 15.77 -5.03 9.49
N ALA A 33 15.71 -3.69 9.59
CA ALA A 33 15.12 -2.98 10.73
C ALA A 33 13.58 -3.11 10.85
N GLY A 34 12.93 -3.95 10.04
CA GLY A 34 11.48 -4.16 10.09
C GLY A 34 10.64 -3.17 9.29
N LYS A 35 11.24 -2.27 8.50
CA LYS A 35 10.50 -1.24 7.72
C LYS A 35 9.39 -1.82 6.84
N SER A 36 9.74 -2.74 5.94
CA SER A 36 8.74 -3.39 5.07
C SER A 36 7.72 -4.18 5.88
N THR A 37 8.13 -4.77 7.01
CA THR A 37 7.18 -5.47 7.92
C THR A 37 6.18 -4.53 8.57
N LEU A 38 6.61 -3.33 8.99
CA LEU A 38 5.71 -2.30 9.50
C LEU A 38 4.78 -1.80 8.39
N MET A 39 5.29 -1.55 7.19
CA MET A 39 4.48 -1.15 6.05
C MET A 39 3.43 -2.20 5.69
N ASP A 40 3.79 -3.49 5.64
CA ASP A 40 2.83 -4.57 5.37
C ASP A 40 1.76 -4.67 6.47
N ALA A 41 2.12 -4.39 7.72
CA ALA A 41 1.18 -4.36 8.83
C ALA A 41 0.22 -3.17 8.73
N LEU A 42 0.70 -1.97 8.37
CA LEU A 42 -0.15 -0.79 8.17
C LEU A 42 -1.08 -0.93 6.96
N ASN A 43 -0.62 -1.60 5.90
CA ASN A 43 -1.45 -1.87 4.71
C ASN A 43 -2.34 -3.11 4.87
N GLY A 44 -2.17 -3.89 5.94
CA GLY A 44 -2.96 -5.08 6.23
C GLY A 44 -2.66 -6.29 5.34
N LEU A 45 -1.59 -6.23 4.55
CA LEU A 45 -1.03 -7.36 3.81
C LEU A 45 -0.48 -8.42 4.76
N ARG A 46 0.05 -7.97 5.90
CA ARG A 46 0.52 -8.82 6.98
C ARG A 46 0.10 -8.23 8.32
N PRO A 47 -1.14 -8.47 8.77
CA PRO A 47 -1.65 -7.89 10.01
C PRO A 47 -0.73 -8.17 11.20
N ALA A 48 -0.59 -7.18 12.08
CA ALA A 48 0.16 -7.33 13.32
C ALA A 48 -0.47 -8.45 14.18
N GLN A 49 0.38 -9.21 14.88
CA GLN A 49 -0.09 -10.30 15.74
C GLN A 49 -0.77 -9.76 16.99
N GLU A 50 -0.32 -8.59 17.46
CA GLU A 50 -0.82 -7.87 18.61
C GLU A 50 -0.88 -6.37 18.27
N GLY A 51 -1.82 -5.65 18.89
CA GLY A 51 -2.08 -4.23 18.61
C GLY A 51 -3.19 -4.00 17.57
N LYS A 52 -3.38 -2.73 17.21
CA LYS A 52 -4.43 -2.30 16.28
C LYS A 52 -3.90 -1.22 15.35
N VAL A 53 -4.35 -1.24 14.11
CA VAL A 53 -4.15 -0.16 13.14
C VAL A 53 -5.49 0.52 12.94
N PHE A 54 -5.50 1.85 13.03
CA PHE A 54 -6.70 2.65 12.82
C PHE A 54 -6.55 3.50 11.57
N TYR A 55 -7.59 3.52 10.74
CA TYR A 55 -7.72 4.43 9.61
C TYR A 55 -8.97 5.28 9.83
N ASN A 56 -8.81 6.61 9.91
CA ASN A 56 -9.89 7.55 10.25
C ASN A 56 -10.70 7.14 11.50
N GLY A 57 -10.02 6.64 12.53
CA GLY A 57 -10.62 6.21 13.80
C GLY A 57 -11.31 4.83 13.77
N GLN A 58 -11.36 4.16 12.62
CA GLN A 58 -11.92 2.81 12.50
C GLN A 58 -10.83 1.75 12.51
N ASP A 59 -11.11 0.60 13.14
CA ASP A 59 -10.20 -0.54 13.18
C ASP A 59 -10.00 -1.09 11.75
N TYR A 60 -8.81 -0.84 11.20
CA TYR A 60 -8.50 -1.11 9.81
C TYR A 60 -8.56 -2.62 9.50
N TYR A 61 -8.10 -3.47 10.42
CA TYR A 61 -8.08 -4.92 10.20
C TYR A 61 -9.48 -5.54 10.15
N LYS A 62 -10.46 -4.95 10.84
CA LYS A 62 -11.86 -5.41 10.78
C LYS A 62 -12.59 -4.98 9.51
N HIS A 63 -12.10 -3.96 8.83
CA HIS A 63 -12.77 -3.31 7.70
C HIS A 63 -11.88 -3.21 6.45
N LEU A 64 -10.92 -4.13 6.29
CA LEU A 64 -9.95 -4.14 5.18
C LEU A 64 -10.58 -3.93 3.81
N ALA A 65 -11.66 -4.66 3.51
CA ALA A 65 -12.34 -4.57 2.21
C ALA A 65 -12.90 -3.15 1.94
N ALA A 66 -13.43 -2.48 2.97
CA ALA A 66 -14.05 -1.17 2.85
C ALA A 66 -13.04 -0.04 2.59
N PHE A 67 -11.77 -0.25 2.96
CA PHE A 67 -10.70 0.73 2.80
C PHE A 67 -9.78 0.46 1.62
N SER A 68 -9.90 -0.69 0.97
CA SER A 68 -9.01 -1.10 -0.13
C SER A 68 -9.00 -0.12 -1.32
N THR A 69 -10.09 0.63 -1.54
CA THR A 69 -10.19 1.66 -2.59
C THR A 69 -9.68 3.04 -2.16
N GLN A 70 -9.47 3.26 -0.85
CA GLN A 70 -9.05 4.55 -0.27
C GLN A 70 -7.53 4.60 0.01
N LEU A 71 -6.87 3.45 0.05
CA LEU A 71 -5.44 3.33 0.33
C LEU A 71 -4.68 2.86 -0.92
N GLY A 72 -3.69 3.63 -1.35
CA GLY A 72 -2.74 3.24 -2.38
C GLY A 72 -1.48 2.65 -1.76
N TYR A 73 -1.07 1.45 -2.18
CA TYR A 73 0.19 0.84 -1.81
C TYR A 73 1.03 0.53 -3.05
N VAL A 74 2.29 0.95 -3.03
CA VAL A 74 3.29 0.60 -4.05
C VAL A 74 4.24 -0.41 -3.41
N PRO A 75 4.25 -1.68 -3.87
CA PRO A 75 5.11 -2.70 -3.31
C PRO A 75 6.59 -2.42 -3.60
N GLN A 76 7.47 -3.05 -2.81
CA GLN A 76 8.91 -2.93 -2.98
C GLN A 76 9.41 -3.58 -4.29
N ASP A 77 8.81 -4.71 -4.68
CA ASP A 77 9.12 -5.39 -5.94
C ASP A 77 8.15 -4.91 -7.03
N ASP A 78 8.69 -4.44 -8.15
CA ASP A 78 7.90 -3.89 -9.25
C ASP A 78 7.03 -4.97 -9.91
N ILE A 79 5.72 -4.72 -9.92
CA ILE A 79 4.72 -5.53 -10.64
C ILE A 79 4.34 -4.77 -11.91
N ILE A 80 5.24 -4.75 -12.89
CA ILE A 80 5.00 -4.09 -14.19
C ILE A 80 5.11 -5.09 -15.34
N HIS A 81 4.19 -4.97 -16.31
CA HIS A 81 4.28 -5.68 -17.57
C HIS A 81 5.34 -5.01 -18.44
N ARG A 82 6.53 -5.62 -18.50
CA ARG A 82 7.71 -5.05 -19.18
C ARG A 82 7.54 -4.87 -20.69
N ASP A 83 6.58 -5.57 -21.29
CA ASP A 83 6.26 -5.45 -22.72
C ASP A 83 5.32 -4.27 -23.05
N LEU A 84 4.80 -3.57 -22.03
CA LEU A 84 3.96 -2.39 -22.21
C LEU A 84 4.77 -1.10 -22.09
N THR A 85 4.46 -0.12 -22.94
CA THR A 85 4.91 1.26 -22.72
C THR A 85 4.27 1.82 -21.44
N VAL A 86 4.91 2.82 -20.83
CA VAL A 86 4.40 3.49 -19.62
C VAL A 86 2.96 3.98 -19.83
N GLU A 87 2.69 4.65 -20.95
CA GLU A 87 1.36 5.14 -21.32
C GLU A 87 0.33 4.00 -21.37
N ARG A 88 0.66 2.86 -21.99
CA ARG A 88 -0.25 1.71 -22.07
C ARG A 88 -0.50 1.08 -20.71
N ALA A 89 0.54 0.95 -19.88
CA ALA A 89 0.40 0.42 -18.53
C ALA A 89 -0.52 1.31 -17.69
N LEU A 90 -0.34 2.64 -17.75
CA LEU A 90 -1.21 3.61 -17.08
C LEU A 90 -2.65 3.56 -17.63
N TYR A 91 -2.81 3.42 -18.95
CA TYR A 91 -4.12 3.30 -19.59
C TYR A 91 -4.90 2.07 -19.09
N TYR A 92 -4.29 0.89 -19.04
CA TYR A 92 -4.95 -0.31 -18.53
C TYR A 92 -5.24 -0.21 -17.04
N ALA A 93 -4.30 0.34 -16.25
CA ALA A 93 -4.52 0.57 -14.82
C ALA A 93 -5.69 1.54 -14.58
N ALA A 94 -5.77 2.62 -15.35
CA ALA A 94 -6.87 3.59 -15.30
C ALA A 94 -8.20 2.93 -15.64
N ARG A 95 -8.28 2.13 -16.71
CA ARG A 95 -9.51 1.41 -17.09
C ARG A 95 -10.01 0.41 -16.05
N LEU A 96 -9.11 -0.16 -15.24
CA LEU A 96 -9.46 -1.12 -14.19
C LEU A 96 -9.86 -0.46 -12.87
N ARG A 97 -9.42 0.78 -12.63
CA ARG A 97 -9.58 1.46 -11.33
C ARG A 97 -10.52 2.65 -11.36
N LEU A 98 -10.67 3.30 -12.51
CA LEU A 98 -11.59 4.44 -12.66
C LEU A 98 -13.03 3.94 -12.86
N PRO A 99 -14.02 4.75 -12.47
CA PRO A 99 -15.43 4.49 -12.75
C PRO A 99 -15.70 4.24 -14.25
N SER A 100 -16.67 3.37 -14.56
CA SER A 100 -16.95 2.92 -15.92
C SER A 100 -17.56 4.00 -16.84
N ASP A 101 -18.01 5.12 -16.28
CA ASP A 101 -18.54 6.29 -16.99
C ASP A 101 -17.45 7.24 -17.50
N PHE A 102 -16.17 6.98 -17.19
CA PHE A 102 -15.06 7.76 -17.74
C PHE A 102 -14.89 7.55 -19.25
N THR A 103 -14.86 8.65 -19.99
CA THR A 103 -14.57 8.65 -21.43
C THR A 103 -13.09 8.43 -21.71
N GLN A 104 -12.78 7.98 -22.93
CA GLN A 104 -11.41 7.84 -23.41
C GLN A 104 -10.62 9.15 -23.32
N ALA A 105 -11.26 10.29 -23.59
CA ALA A 105 -10.63 11.60 -23.48
C ALA A 105 -10.29 11.96 -22.03
N GLN A 106 -11.18 11.68 -21.08
CA GLN A 106 -10.93 11.90 -19.64
C GLN A 106 -9.83 10.97 -19.11
N ILE A 107 -9.81 9.71 -19.54
CA ILE A 107 -8.72 8.77 -19.18
C ILE A 107 -7.39 9.30 -19.72
N LYS A 108 -7.33 9.68 -20.99
CA LYS A 108 -6.12 10.24 -21.61
C LYS A 108 -5.65 11.49 -20.86
N GLN A 109 -6.55 12.43 -20.58
CA GLN A 109 -6.22 13.63 -19.80
C GLN A 109 -5.61 13.26 -18.43
N ARG A 110 -6.18 12.28 -17.73
CA ARG A 110 -5.68 11.85 -16.42
C ARG A 110 -4.29 11.21 -16.50
N ILE A 111 -4.00 10.51 -17.60
CA ILE A 111 -2.67 9.93 -17.86
C ILE A 111 -1.67 11.05 -18.17
N ASP A 112 -2.06 12.01 -19.01
CA ASP A 112 -1.23 13.16 -19.37
C ASP A 112 -0.87 14.04 -18.14
N GLU A 113 -1.71 14.06 -17.10
CA GLU A 113 -1.45 14.79 -15.84
C GLU A 113 -0.39 14.13 -14.93
N VAL A 114 -0.10 12.83 -15.11
CA VAL A 114 0.80 12.06 -14.24
C VAL A 114 2.07 11.58 -14.95
N LEU A 115 2.15 11.77 -16.26
CA LEU A 115 3.36 11.60 -17.07
C LEU A 115 4.25 12.85 -16.97
#